data_AF-A0A357WZ16-F1
#
_entry.id   AF-A0A357WZ16-F1
#
_cell.length_a   1.000
_cell.length_b   1.000
_cell.length_c   1.000
_cell.angle_alpha   90.00
_cell.angle_beta   90.00
_cell.angle_gamma   90.00
#
_symmetry.space_group_name_H-M   'P 1'
#
loop_
_entity.id
_entity.type
_entity.pdbx_description
1 polymer ?
#
loop_
_entity_poly.entity_id
_entity_poly.type
_entity_poly.pdbx_seq_one_letter_code
_entity_poly.pdbx_strand_id
1 'polypeptide(L)'
;DTVVMVRRNVFNILEDARIERIGRFKFPGVSYAIEDLNEYLYTHTPEHENANEIDVLMQMLLDFVSVDKIKRALTGDLADVWDKIVPLALKAKYSDTCSDCYRYTKKIMSLLKRFIPENEDVESPSQKPDNIVGSLQDINAGTGEIPGTNSGIKVLIVSEQQSGQNAGSAAGTGTGAGAGEDNGSGENSTDARGKPVEETNSLQKEDNGLLAMLIQALNISFGEHIQDQGDDAFDQKVAADIQEMAANDYHIDTMYGDYDCLEAYVAIKADVAPVTQSLKKGLKNILNYNTDEMSRYLHSGRIDSKSLGRIPTGAICAKRVEKSDETDLNITVLTDLSGSMNGIRLESAKKACIVLQEVCRSIKIPISILGFKESSRRRAKILHFGDPRLRGKFAYTGIVRMTASGGTPLGESLMYLPRFLKKQQEEDKLVIVITDGEPNGGPGLSKAAVTEVSKTAKVYGLAIGEGRANLAAIFGARYIAIDSLDKLPRELCKIIEKNLFRR
;
A
#
# COMPACT_ATOMS: atom_id res chain seq x y z
N ASP A 1 4.44 38.50 23.88
CA ASP A 1 4.45 37.03 24.06
C ASP A 1 3.11 36.33 23.81
N THR A 2 1.97 36.91 24.19
CA THR A 2 0.63 36.30 24.03
C THR A 2 0.30 35.87 22.59
N VAL A 3 0.61 36.70 21.58
CA VAL A 3 0.37 36.38 20.16
C VAL A 3 1.14 35.13 19.70
N VAL A 4 2.37 34.95 20.20
CA VAL A 4 3.23 33.81 19.85
C VAL A 4 2.67 32.53 20.46
N MET A 5 2.20 32.60 21.71
CA MET A 5 1.55 31.50 22.41
C MET A 5 0.26 31.07 21.71
N VAL A 6 -0.62 32.02 21.38
CA VAL A 6 -1.88 31.73 20.67
C VAL A 6 -1.60 31.10 19.30
N ARG A 7 -0.63 31.61 18.55
CA ARG A 7 -0.23 31.02 17.25
C ARG A 7 0.24 29.57 17.40
N ARG A 8 1.04 29.28 18.43
CA ARG A 8 1.52 27.92 18.70
C ARG A 8 0.36 26.99 19.00
N ASN A 9 -0.56 27.40 19.86
CA ASN A 9 -1.71 26.58 20.24
C ASN A 9 -2.65 26.33 19.07
N VAL A 10 -2.97 27.37 18.27
CA VAL A 10 -3.80 27.21 17.06
C VAL A 10 -3.13 26.28 16.05
N PHE A 11 -1.81 26.38 15.87
CA PHE A 11 -1.10 25.46 14.99
C PHE A 11 -1.19 24.01 15.49
N ASN A 12 -0.94 23.77 16.78
CA ASN A 12 -1.02 22.44 17.37
C ASN A 12 -2.41 21.83 17.20
N ILE A 13 -3.48 22.58 17.51
CA ILE A 13 -4.86 22.10 17.33
C ILE A 13 -5.12 21.63 15.89
N LEU A 14 -4.71 22.43 14.90
CA LEU A 14 -4.94 22.12 13.49
C LEU A 14 -4.04 20.99 12.98
N GLU A 15 -2.80 20.97 13.42
CA GLU A 15 -1.82 19.95 13.04
C GLU A 15 -2.14 18.60 13.67
N ASP A 16 -2.56 18.57 14.93
CA ASP A 16 -2.99 17.35 15.62
C ASP A 16 -4.25 16.79 14.95
N ALA A 17 -5.26 17.62 14.65
CA ALA A 17 -6.44 17.17 13.91
C ALA A 17 -6.10 16.63 12.50
N ARG A 18 -5.08 17.21 11.84
CA ARG A 18 -4.57 16.73 10.55
C ARG A 18 -3.84 15.39 10.72
N ILE A 19 -3.00 15.25 11.73
CA ILE A 19 -2.27 14.03 12.07
C ILE A 19 -3.25 12.92 12.45
N GLU A 20 -4.26 13.19 13.27
CA GLU A 20 -5.32 12.25 13.64
C GLU A 20 -6.10 11.79 12.41
N ARG A 21 -6.49 12.70 11.52
CA ARG A 21 -7.13 12.33 10.25
C ARG A 21 -6.23 11.40 9.42
N ILE A 22 -4.95 11.75 9.27
CA ILE A 22 -3.98 10.92 8.53
C ILE A 22 -3.75 9.58 9.24
N GLY A 23 -3.72 9.57 10.56
CA GLY A 23 -3.54 8.40 11.41
C GLY A 23 -4.72 7.44 11.31
N ARG A 24 -5.96 7.94 11.44
CA ARG A 24 -7.20 7.18 11.23
C ARG A 24 -7.26 6.58 9.83
N PHE A 25 -6.84 7.35 8.84
CA PHE A 25 -6.76 6.91 7.46
C PHE A 25 -5.70 5.81 7.26
N LYS A 26 -4.52 5.97 7.85
CA LYS A 26 -3.42 5.01 7.72
C LYS A 26 -3.65 3.72 8.52
N PHE A 27 -4.33 3.83 9.66
CA PHE A 27 -4.63 2.74 10.57
C PHE A 27 -6.13 2.70 10.93
N PRO A 28 -6.98 2.12 10.07
CA PRO A 28 -8.43 2.07 10.29
C PRO A 28 -8.83 1.42 11.62
N GLY A 29 -8.03 0.47 12.09
CA GLY A 29 -8.23 -0.19 13.39
C GLY A 29 -8.06 0.74 14.60
N VAL A 30 -7.53 1.95 14.43
CA VAL A 30 -7.41 2.97 15.49
C VAL A 30 -8.48 4.06 15.34
N SER A 31 -9.26 4.04 14.25
CA SER A 31 -10.26 5.08 13.96
C SER A 31 -11.32 5.19 15.06
N TYR A 32 -11.86 4.05 15.50
CA TYR A 32 -12.86 4.04 16.56
C TYR A 32 -12.29 4.56 17.89
N ALA A 33 -11.03 4.23 18.21
CA ALA A 33 -10.40 4.65 19.46
C ALA A 33 -10.13 6.16 19.48
N ILE A 34 -9.71 6.74 18.35
CA ILE A 34 -9.51 8.19 18.21
C ILE A 34 -10.85 8.93 18.26
N GLU A 35 -11.89 8.39 17.62
CA GLU A 35 -13.24 8.98 17.65
C GLU A 35 -13.83 8.93 19.06
N ASP A 36 -13.77 7.77 19.73
CA ASP A 36 -14.24 7.60 21.10
C ASP A 36 -13.46 8.49 22.08
N LEU A 37 -12.14 8.61 21.91
CA LEU A 37 -11.32 9.52 22.73
C LEU A 37 -11.71 10.98 22.52
N ASN A 38 -11.86 11.41 21.27
CA ASN A 38 -12.24 12.79 20.95
C ASN A 38 -13.64 13.11 21.48
N GLU A 39 -14.59 12.18 21.38
CA GLU A 39 -15.94 12.31 21.93
C GLU A 39 -15.91 12.31 23.48
N TYR A 40 -15.05 11.49 24.11
CA TYR A 40 -14.84 11.46 25.55
C TYR A 40 -14.26 12.79 26.05
N LEU A 41 -13.21 13.30 25.41
CA LEU A 41 -12.61 14.60 25.73
C LEU A 41 -13.62 15.74 25.55
N TYR A 42 -14.40 15.70 24.47
CA TYR A 42 -15.47 16.67 24.25
C TYR A 42 -16.51 16.63 25.38
N THR A 43 -16.98 15.46 25.79
CA THR A 43 -18.00 15.34 26.84
C THR A 43 -17.51 15.67 28.25
N HIS A 44 -16.22 15.43 28.56
CA HIS A 44 -15.67 15.58 29.92
C HIS A 44 -14.87 16.85 30.14
N THR A 45 -14.62 17.67 29.11
CA THR A 45 -13.96 18.97 29.28
C THR A 45 -14.96 20.00 29.82
N PRO A 46 -14.78 20.52 31.05
CA PRO A 46 -15.69 21.47 31.65
C PRO A 46 -15.66 22.82 30.92
N GLU A 47 -16.82 23.46 30.80
CA GLU A 47 -16.90 24.83 30.27
C GLU A 47 -16.45 25.82 31.35
N HIS A 48 -15.50 26.70 30.99
CA HIS A 48 -15.09 27.78 31.87
C HIS A 48 -15.94 29.03 31.57
N GLU A 49 -16.87 29.37 32.48
CA GLU A 49 -17.77 30.53 32.33
C GLU A 49 -17.04 31.88 32.22
N ASN A 50 -15.81 31.98 32.74
CA ASN A 50 -14.99 33.19 32.77
C ASN A 50 -13.78 33.17 31.81
N ALA A 51 -13.84 32.38 30.72
CA ALA A 51 -12.74 32.31 29.75
C ALA A 51 -12.69 33.55 28.84
N ASN A 52 -11.47 34.02 28.51
CA ASN A 52 -11.26 35.08 27.53
C ASN A 52 -11.80 34.65 26.15
N GLU A 53 -12.20 35.61 25.31
CA GLU A 53 -12.78 35.33 23.99
C GLU A 53 -11.88 34.44 23.10
N ILE A 54 -10.56 34.55 23.24
CA ILE A 54 -9.60 33.70 22.53
C ILE A 54 -9.61 32.26 23.03
N ASP A 55 -9.68 32.06 24.35
CA ASP A 55 -9.66 30.71 24.93
C ASP A 55 -10.94 29.97 24.51
N VAL A 56 -12.06 30.71 24.47
CA VAL A 56 -13.32 30.22 23.89
C VAL A 56 -13.15 29.85 22.41
N LEU A 57 -12.55 30.72 21.59
CA LEU A 57 -12.33 30.45 20.17
C LEU A 57 -11.37 29.28 19.91
N MET A 58 -10.33 29.10 20.72
CA MET A 58 -9.40 27.97 20.61
C MET A 58 -10.06 26.67 21.03
N GLN A 59 -10.83 26.66 22.11
CA GLN A 59 -11.60 25.48 22.54
C GLN A 59 -12.64 25.10 21.49
N MET A 60 -13.36 26.08 20.94
CA MET A 60 -14.30 25.86 19.84
C MET A 60 -13.59 25.32 18.59
N LEU A 61 -12.42 25.85 18.27
CA LEU A 61 -11.61 25.36 17.15
C LEU A 61 -11.26 23.89 17.35
N LEU A 62 -10.78 23.51 18.53
CA LEU A 62 -10.48 22.13 18.91
C LEU A 62 -11.71 21.23 18.77
N ASP A 63 -12.83 21.60 19.42
CA ASP A 63 -14.07 20.83 19.38
C ASP A 63 -14.55 20.62 17.93
N PHE A 64 -14.50 21.68 17.11
CA PHE A 64 -14.91 21.64 15.72
C PHE A 64 -13.99 20.74 14.88
N VAL A 65 -12.67 20.88 14.98
CA VAL A 65 -11.76 20.07 14.16
C VAL A 65 -11.69 18.62 14.61
N SER A 66 -11.95 18.32 15.88
CA SER A 66 -11.90 16.96 16.42
C SER A 66 -13.22 16.19 16.24
N VAL A 67 -14.37 16.78 16.60
CA VAL A 67 -15.67 16.09 16.65
C VAL A 67 -16.80 16.75 15.83
N ASP A 68 -16.52 17.84 15.11
CA ASP A 68 -17.52 18.58 14.30
C ASP A 68 -18.74 19.07 15.12
N LYS A 69 -18.50 19.40 16.40
CA LYS A 69 -19.50 19.91 17.34
C LYS A 69 -19.00 21.19 17.99
N ILE A 70 -19.95 22.01 18.45
CA ILE A 70 -19.67 23.24 19.18
C ILE A 70 -20.59 23.28 20.39
N LYS A 71 -20.05 23.51 21.59
CA LYS A 71 -20.84 23.57 22.83
C LYS A 71 -21.63 24.87 23.00
N ARG A 72 -21.09 25.97 22.45
CA ARG A 72 -21.59 27.33 22.69
C ARG A 72 -22.28 27.91 21.45
N ALA A 73 -23.44 28.53 21.66
CA ALA A 73 -24.06 29.37 20.63
C ALA A 73 -23.26 30.67 20.46
N LEU A 74 -22.91 31.01 19.22
CA LEU A 74 -22.19 32.24 18.90
C LEU A 74 -23.16 33.43 18.84
N THR A 75 -22.77 34.56 19.42
CA THR A 75 -23.53 35.82 19.34
C THR A 75 -22.60 36.98 18.99
N GLY A 76 -23.05 37.88 18.11
CA GLY A 76 -22.33 39.10 17.76
C GLY A 76 -21.06 38.87 16.92
N ASP A 77 -20.04 39.71 17.14
CA ASP A 77 -18.82 39.76 16.32
C ASP A 77 -18.04 38.43 16.26
N LEU A 78 -18.13 37.59 17.28
CA LEU A 78 -17.49 36.26 17.30
C LEU A 78 -18.08 35.32 16.23
N ALA A 79 -19.38 35.40 15.96
CA ALA A 79 -20.05 34.57 14.96
C ALA A 79 -19.50 34.86 13.55
N ASP A 80 -19.38 36.14 13.20
CA ASP A 80 -18.87 36.59 11.90
C ASP A 80 -17.40 36.18 11.66
N VAL A 81 -16.63 36.06 12.73
CA VAL A 81 -15.23 35.59 12.66
C VAL A 81 -15.21 34.09 12.47
N TRP A 82 -16.04 33.39 13.23
CA TRP A 82 -16.14 31.94 13.20
C TRP A 82 -16.51 31.42 11.81
N ASP A 83 -17.48 32.04 11.15
CA ASP A 83 -17.89 31.72 9.78
C ASP A 83 -16.72 31.82 8.77
N LYS A 84 -15.74 32.68 9.05
CA LYS A 84 -14.52 32.81 8.24
C LYS A 84 -13.43 31.84 8.65
N ILE A 85 -13.39 31.42 9.92
CA ILE A 85 -12.42 30.46 10.45
C ILE A 85 -12.74 29.03 9.99
N VAL A 86 -14.02 28.62 10.04
CA VAL A 86 -14.48 27.27 9.66
C VAL A 86 -13.89 26.78 8.32
N PRO A 87 -14.03 27.51 7.18
CA PRO A 87 -13.50 27.03 5.90
C PRO A 87 -11.97 27.01 5.86
N LEU A 88 -11.27 27.77 6.70
CA LEU A 88 -9.81 27.74 6.81
C LEU A 88 -9.33 26.59 7.69
N ALA A 89 -10.06 26.29 8.77
CA ALA A 89 -9.78 25.17 9.67
C ALA A 89 -9.95 23.83 8.96
N LEU A 90 -11.00 23.68 8.15
CA LEU A 90 -11.17 22.49 7.31
C LEU A 90 -10.03 22.36 6.30
N LYS A 91 -9.65 23.45 5.62
CA LYS A 91 -8.49 23.42 4.68
C LYS A 91 -7.17 23.06 5.37
N ALA A 92 -7.00 23.41 6.65
CA ALA A 92 -5.84 23.01 7.44
C ALA A 92 -5.90 21.52 7.81
N LYS A 93 -7.02 21.03 8.34
CA LYS A 93 -7.23 19.62 8.71
C LYS A 93 -7.06 18.66 7.52
N TYR A 94 -7.50 19.09 6.34
CA TYR A 94 -7.41 18.30 5.11
C TYR A 94 -6.17 18.62 4.27
N SER A 95 -5.19 19.35 4.79
CA SER A 95 -3.95 19.57 4.05
C SER A 95 -3.03 18.34 4.06
N ASP A 96 -2.30 18.15 2.98
CA ASP A 96 -1.37 17.03 2.84
C ASP A 96 -0.03 17.30 3.54
N THR A 97 0.37 18.57 3.64
CA THR A 97 1.64 18.99 4.24
C THR A 97 1.46 19.81 5.50
N CYS A 98 2.44 19.70 6.41
CA CYS A 98 2.60 20.56 7.60
C CYS A 98 2.75 22.05 7.18
N SER A 99 3.45 22.32 6.08
CA SER A 99 3.63 23.67 5.52
C SER A 99 2.31 24.32 5.09
N ASP A 100 1.42 23.55 4.45
CA ASP A 100 0.09 24.04 4.07
C ASP A 100 -0.81 24.26 5.28
N CYS A 101 -0.78 23.34 6.26
CA CYS A 101 -1.47 23.51 7.54
C CYS A 101 -1.05 24.82 8.24
N TYR A 102 0.26 25.07 8.29
CA TYR A 102 0.80 26.31 8.86
C TYR A 102 0.41 27.55 8.05
N ARG A 103 0.27 27.44 6.73
CA ARG A 103 -0.22 28.54 5.88
C ARG A 103 -1.65 28.94 6.23
N TYR A 104 -2.54 27.97 6.48
CA TYR A 104 -3.91 28.25 6.91
C TYR A 104 -3.97 28.74 8.36
N THR A 105 -3.11 28.22 9.24
CA THR A 105 -2.92 28.73 10.60
C THR A 105 -2.60 30.23 10.59
N LYS A 106 -1.70 30.70 9.72
CA LYS A 106 -1.41 32.15 9.58
C LYS A 106 -2.63 32.97 9.18
N LYS A 107 -3.49 32.44 8.31
CA LYS A 107 -4.73 33.11 7.90
C LYS A 107 -5.73 33.17 9.05
N ILE A 108 -5.88 32.10 9.82
CA ILE A 108 -6.72 32.07 11.03
C ILE A 108 -6.19 33.09 12.06
N MET A 109 -4.87 33.13 12.28
CA MET A 109 -4.26 34.12 13.17
C MET A 109 -4.52 35.57 12.76
N SER A 110 -4.63 35.87 11.46
CA SER A 110 -4.98 37.22 11.01
C SER A 110 -6.41 37.64 11.39
N LEU A 111 -7.32 36.67 11.51
CA LEU A 111 -8.71 36.90 11.93
C LEU A 111 -8.85 36.99 13.46
N LEU A 112 -7.99 36.26 14.18
CA LEU A 112 -7.95 36.22 15.65
C LEU A 112 -7.22 37.41 16.27
N LYS A 113 -6.37 38.12 15.51
CA LYS A 113 -5.51 39.20 16.02
C LYS A 113 -6.26 40.28 16.82
N ARG A 114 -7.49 40.60 16.41
CA ARG A 114 -8.34 41.61 17.06
C ARG A 114 -8.86 41.25 18.46
N PHE A 115 -8.82 39.97 18.81
CA PHE A 115 -9.25 39.48 20.12
C PHE A 115 -8.07 39.21 21.06
N ILE A 116 -6.82 39.41 20.58
CA ILE A 116 -5.62 39.18 21.40
C ILE A 116 -5.43 40.41 22.29
N PRO A 117 -5.52 40.26 23.62
CA PRO A 117 -5.28 41.39 24.51
C PRO A 117 -3.85 41.92 24.28
N GLU A 118 -3.76 43.20 23.93
CA GLU A 118 -2.51 43.95 23.91
C GLU A 118 -2.16 44.28 25.35
N ASN A 119 -1.27 43.50 25.96
CA ASN A 119 -0.70 43.88 27.25
C ASN A 119 0.44 44.88 27.01
N GLU A 120 0.20 46.17 27.30
CA GLU A 120 1.22 47.16 27.64
C GLU A 120 1.63 46.94 29.11
N ASP A 121 2.88 46.52 29.34
CA ASP A 121 3.92 47.29 30.03
C ASP A 121 5.15 46.42 30.30
N VAL A 122 6.30 46.93 29.87
CA VAL A 122 7.61 46.29 29.96
C VAL A 122 8.21 46.63 31.32
N GLU A 123 8.14 45.72 32.28
CA GLU A 123 9.20 45.63 33.28
C GLU A 123 10.41 44.94 32.63
N SER A 124 11.54 45.64 32.63
CA SER A 124 12.81 45.17 32.09
C SER A 124 13.25 43.86 32.78
N PRO A 125 13.92 42.94 32.08
CA PRO A 125 14.13 41.58 32.56
C PRO A 125 15.12 41.57 33.74
N SER A 126 14.58 41.44 34.95
CA SER A 126 15.35 41.01 36.11
C SER A 126 14.97 39.57 36.43
N GLN A 127 15.97 38.70 36.40
CA GLN A 127 15.95 37.26 36.71
C GLN A 127 15.50 36.32 35.58
N LYS A 128 16.47 35.55 35.08
CA LYS A 128 16.24 34.32 34.33
C LYS A 128 15.35 33.39 35.18
N PRO A 129 14.21 32.90 34.67
CA PRO A 129 13.59 31.71 35.21
C PRO A 129 14.41 30.51 34.74
N ASP A 130 14.78 29.64 35.68
CA ASP A 130 15.41 28.35 35.41
C ASP A 130 14.50 27.53 34.48
N ASN A 131 14.96 27.31 33.25
CA ASN A 131 14.40 26.26 32.42
C ASN A 131 14.81 24.92 33.06
N ILE A 132 13.85 24.27 33.72
CA ILE A 132 13.82 22.83 33.82
C ILE A 132 13.65 22.33 32.38
N VAL A 133 14.79 22.11 31.71
CA VAL A 133 14.87 21.49 30.39
C VAL A 133 14.53 20.02 30.57
N GLY A 134 13.28 19.64 30.28
CA GLY A 134 12.97 18.28 29.86
C GLY A 134 13.72 18.03 28.55
N SER A 135 14.73 17.17 28.60
CA SER A 135 15.65 16.88 27.50
C SER A 135 14.96 16.16 26.34
N LEU A 136 14.60 16.89 25.29
CA LEU A 136 14.48 16.35 23.93
C LEU A 136 15.67 16.89 23.14
N GLN A 137 16.62 16.02 22.83
CA GLN A 137 17.69 16.32 21.89
C GLN A 137 17.11 16.30 20.47
N ASP A 138 17.05 17.47 19.84
CA ASP A 138 16.76 17.58 18.41
C ASP A 138 17.88 16.90 17.61
N ILE A 139 17.55 15.81 16.92
CA ILE A 139 18.46 15.14 15.98
C ILE A 139 18.35 15.87 14.65
N ASN A 140 19.47 16.43 14.18
CA ASN A 140 19.55 17.12 12.90
C ASN A 140 19.42 16.10 11.74
N ALA A 141 18.37 16.22 10.93
CA ALA A 141 17.93 15.25 9.93
C ALA A 141 18.86 15.08 8.71
N GLY A 142 20.05 15.68 8.71
CA GLY A 142 20.96 15.70 7.55
C GLY A 142 22.22 14.84 7.66
N THR A 143 22.74 14.54 8.86
CA THR A 143 24.11 14.00 8.99
C THR A 143 24.29 12.87 10.02
N GLY A 144 23.29 12.54 10.83
CA GLY A 144 23.33 11.38 11.72
C GLY A 144 24.39 11.38 12.83
N GLU A 145 25.12 12.47 13.04
CA GLU A 145 26.09 12.59 14.15
C GLU A 145 25.50 13.34 15.35
N ILE A 146 25.74 12.80 16.55
CA ILE A 146 25.35 13.37 17.83
C ILE A 146 26.52 14.24 18.33
N PRO A 147 26.35 15.56 18.59
CA PRO A 147 27.39 16.35 19.24
C PRO A 147 27.55 15.87 20.68
N GLY A 148 28.74 15.40 21.03
CA GLY A 148 29.03 14.84 22.35
C GLY A 148 28.92 15.89 23.47
N THR A 149 28.37 15.49 24.61
CA THR A 149 28.83 15.96 25.93
C THR A 149 28.32 15.06 27.06
N ASN A 150 29.22 14.82 28.01
CA ASN A 150 29.06 14.06 29.24
C ASN A 150 27.93 14.60 30.11
N SER A 151 26.92 13.79 30.40
CA SER A 151 26.15 13.79 31.65
C SER A 151 25.41 12.45 31.77
N GLY A 152 25.58 11.79 32.90
CA GLY A 152 25.24 10.38 33.10
C GLY A 152 23.74 10.09 33.01
N ILE A 153 23.32 9.54 31.88
CA ILE A 153 22.13 8.69 31.78
C ILE A 153 22.58 7.40 31.10
N LYS A 154 22.45 6.26 31.80
CA LYS A 154 22.64 4.94 31.22
C LYS A 154 21.48 4.67 30.27
N VAL A 155 21.65 5.03 28.99
CA VAL A 155 20.83 4.51 27.90
C VAL A 155 21.13 3.01 27.80
N LEU A 156 20.14 2.17 28.10
CA LEU A 156 20.22 0.75 27.82
C LEU A 156 20.04 0.57 26.31
N ILE A 157 21.15 0.65 25.59
CA ILE A 157 21.24 0.21 24.21
C ILE A 157 21.07 -1.31 24.24
N VAL A 158 19.92 -1.81 23.79
CA VAL A 158 19.80 -3.23 23.42
C VAL A 158 20.47 -3.37 22.05
N SER A 159 21.76 -3.69 22.08
CA SER A 159 22.48 -4.16 20.91
C SER A 159 22.02 -5.59 20.60
N GLU A 160 21.37 -5.78 19.44
CA GLU A 160 21.23 -7.10 18.84
C GLU A 160 22.61 -7.63 18.46
N GLN A 161 23.20 -8.46 19.32
CA GLN A 161 24.26 -9.38 18.89
C GLN A 161 23.59 -10.57 18.20
N GLN A 162 23.58 -10.53 16.87
CA GLN A 162 23.54 -11.74 16.06
C GLN A 162 24.78 -12.58 16.38
N SER A 163 24.56 -13.74 16.98
CA SER A 163 25.53 -14.84 16.92
C SER A 163 24.83 -16.05 16.31
N GLY A 164 25.23 -16.37 15.09
CA GLY A 164 24.90 -17.65 14.48
C GLY A 164 25.59 -18.78 15.23
N GLN A 165 24.89 -19.89 15.43
CA GLN A 165 25.54 -21.16 15.74
C GLN A 165 25.13 -22.20 14.71
N ASN A 166 26.17 -22.61 13.99
CA ASN A 166 26.22 -23.80 13.16
C ASN A 166 26.48 -25.02 14.06
N ALA A 167 26.12 -26.20 13.54
CA ALA A 167 26.09 -27.50 14.20
C ALA A 167 27.39 -27.97 14.89
N GLY A 168 27.26 -28.88 15.87
CA GLY A 168 28.35 -29.79 16.27
C GLY A 168 28.32 -30.36 17.70
N SER A 169 27.76 -31.57 17.84
CA SER A 169 28.09 -32.71 18.74
C SER A 169 28.73 -32.55 20.14
N ALA A 170 28.17 -33.33 21.06
CA ALA A 170 28.80 -34.30 21.99
C ALA A 170 28.64 -34.07 23.51
N ALA A 171 27.82 -34.95 24.10
CA ALA A 171 28.03 -35.78 25.31
C ALA A 171 28.56 -35.18 26.62
N GLY A 172 27.86 -35.52 27.73
CA GLY A 172 28.52 -35.68 29.05
C GLY A 172 27.69 -35.29 30.28
N THR A 173 26.89 -36.24 30.78
CA THR A 173 26.65 -36.61 32.20
C THR A 173 27.05 -35.66 33.34
N GLY A 174 26.18 -35.50 34.35
CA GLY A 174 26.64 -35.33 35.74
C GLY A 174 25.71 -34.59 36.72
N THR A 175 25.08 -35.36 37.59
CA THR A 175 24.21 -35.07 38.76
C THR A 175 24.86 -34.38 39.97
N GLY A 176 24.03 -33.75 40.83
CA GLY A 176 24.16 -33.69 42.32
C GLY A 176 24.43 -32.29 42.91
N ALA A 177 23.60 -31.63 43.74
CA ALA A 177 22.87 -31.95 44.98
C ALA A 177 23.58 -31.46 46.27
N GLY A 178 22.79 -30.87 47.20
CA GLY A 178 23.13 -30.54 48.61
C GLY A 178 22.98 -29.05 48.93
N ALA A 179 21.98 -28.50 49.64
CA ALA A 179 21.21 -28.86 50.85
C ALA A 179 21.95 -28.63 52.19
N GLY A 180 21.27 -27.95 53.14
CA GLY A 180 21.59 -27.83 54.58
C GLY A 180 21.55 -26.37 55.07
N GLU A 181 20.45 -25.88 55.66
CA GLU A 181 20.10 -25.89 57.11
C GLU A 181 20.79 -24.74 57.89
N ASP A 182 20.27 -24.13 58.96
CA ASP A 182 18.95 -23.87 59.55
C ASP A 182 19.23 -22.98 60.81
N ASN A 183 18.22 -22.21 61.24
CA ASN A 183 17.93 -21.75 62.60
C ASN A 183 18.77 -20.72 63.38
N GLY A 184 18.06 -19.80 64.05
CA GLY A 184 18.52 -19.14 65.28
C GLY A 184 17.95 -17.74 65.59
N SER A 185 16.82 -17.70 66.30
CA SER A 185 16.10 -16.53 66.85
C SER A 185 16.75 -15.82 68.05
N GLY A 186 16.42 -14.54 68.30
CA GLY A 186 16.60 -13.88 69.62
C GLY A 186 16.31 -12.36 69.64
N GLU A 187 15.58 -11.91 70.66
CA GLU A 187 14.75 -10.68 70.75
C GLU A 187 15.40 -9.40 71.38
N ASN A 188 14.72 -8.26 71.12
CA ASN A 188 14.46 -7.04 71.95
C ASN A 188 15.57 -6.06 72.39
N SER A 189 15.44 -4.76 72.02
CA SER A 189 14.76 -3.71 72.84
C SER A 189 15.00 -2.26 72.34
N THR A 190 13.91 -1.45 72.29
CA THR A 190 13.75 0.03 72.53
C THR A 190 14.63 1.03 71.73
N ASP A 191 14.16 2.12 71.11
CA ASP A 191 13.20 3.12 71.61
C ASP A 191 12.68 4.10 70.51
N ALA A 192 11.40 4.49 70.66
CA ALA A 192 10.70 5.75 70.34
C ALA A 192 10.97 6.65 69.09
N ARG A 193 9.90 6.75 68.26
CA ARG A 193 9.14 7.99 67.87
C ARG A 193 9.39 8.64 66.48
N GLY A 194 8.43 8.42 65.57
CA GLY A 194 8.11 9.33 64.44
C GLY A 194 7.47 8.66 63.20
N LYS A 195 6.14 8.44 63.19
CA LYS A 195 5.31 8.27 61.95
C LYS A 195 4.74 9.66 61.56
N PRO A 196 4.18 9.92 60.35
CA PRO A 196 3.68 9.00 59.29
C PRO A 196 4.25 9.37 57.89
N VAL A 197 4.01 8.71 56.74
CA VAL A 197 2.76 8.33 56.06
C VAL A 197 3.10 7.27 55.00
N GLU A 198 2.32 6.17 54.97
CA GLU A 198 2.21 5.30 53.80
C GLU A 198 1.37 6.02 52.75
N GLU A 199 1.95 6.32 51.58
CA GLU A 199 1.17 6.54 50.37
C GLU A 199 1.51 5.46 49.34
N THR A 200 0.43 4.77 49.00
CA THR A 200 0.27 3.68 48.04
C THR A 200 0.83 4.02 46.67
N ASN A 201 1.82 3.26 46.21
CA ASN A 201 2.34 3.37 44.84
C ASN A 201 1.95 2.14 44.02
N SER A 202 0.64 1.96 43.81
CA SER A 202 0.04 0.85 43.06
C SER A 202 -0.62 1.27 41.74
N LEU A 203 -0.25 2.42 41.15
CA LEU A 203 -0.84 2.94 39.91
C LEU A 203 0.14 3.16 38.74
N GLN A 204 1.45 2.91 38.89
CA GLN A 204 2.46 3.25 37.87
C GLN A 204 2.91 2.11 36.94
N LYS A 205 2.33 0.90 37.04
CA LYS A 205 2.78 -0.25 36.24
C LYS A 205 2.03 -0.49 34.93
N GLU A 206 0.84 0.07 34.74
CA GLU A 206 0.01 -0.16 33.54
C GLU A 206 0.32 0.83 32.39
N ASP A 207 0.71 2.08 32.69
CA ASP A 207 0.99 3.13 31.69
C ASP A 207 2.22 2.87 30.81
N ASN A 208 3.22 2.14 31.31
CA ASN A 208 4.45 1.85 30.56
C ASN A 208 4.21 0.90 29.38
N GLY A 209 3.19 0.03 29.45
CA GLY A 209 2.86 -0.89 28.36
C GLY A 209 2.23 -0.18 27.18
N LEU A 210 1.33 0.76 27.45
CA LEU A 210 0.62 1.55 26.44
C LEU A 210 1.57 2.50 25.69
N LEU A 211 2.46 3.16 26.43
CA LEU A 211 3.49 4.03 25.85
C LEU A 211 4.46 3.25 24.95
N ALA A 212 4.88 2.05 25.38
CA ALA A 212 5.74 1.18 24.57
C ALA A 212 5.05 0.71 23.28
N MET A 213 3.76 0.33 23.35
CA MET A 213 2.97 -0.03 22.17
C MET A 213 2.79 1.15 21.21
N LEU A 214 2.58 2.37 21.73
CA LEU A 214 2.42 3.57 20.92
C LEU A 214 3.73 3.92 20.18
N ILE A 215 4.87 3.89 20.89
CA ILE A 215 6.19 4.10 20.29
C ILE A 215 6.47 3.04 19.21
N GLN A 216 6.13 1.78 19.47
CA GLN A 216 6.30 0.71 18.49
C GLN A 216 5.42 0.92 17.26
N ALA A 217 4.14 1.29 17.43
CA ALA A 217 3.23 1.58 16.32
C ALA A 217 3.70 2.80 15.50
N LEU A 218 4.21 3.84 16.15
CA LEU A 218 4.77 5.02 15.49
C LEU A 218 6.03 4.69 14.69
N ASN A 219 6.94 3.88 15.25
CA ASN A 219 8.15 3.46 14.54
C ASN A 219 7.83 2.58 13.32
N ILE A 220 6.87 1.66 13.44
CA ILE A 220 6.39 0.85 12.31
C ILE A 220 5.78 1.77 11.24
N SER A 221 4.89 2.68 11.64
CA SER A 221 4.28 3.66 10.75
C SER A 221 5.33 4.50 10.02
N PHE A 222 6.32 5.02 10.74
CA PHE A 222 7.37 5.85 10.16
C PHE A 222 8.22 5.07 9.16
N GLY A 223 8.62 3.84 9.51
CA GLY A 223 9.34 2.95 8.60
C GLY A 223 8.56 2.65 7.32
N GLU A 224 7.28 2.31 7.45
CA GLU A 224 6.38 2.12 6.30
C GLU A 224 6.28 3.37 5.44
N HIS A 225 6.23 4.57 6.05
CA HIS A 225 6.14 5.81 5.29
C HIS A 225 7.41 6.11 4.48
N ILE A 226 8.59 5.92 5.07
CA ILE A 226 9.87 6.06 4.37
C ILE A 226 9.94 5.07 3.20
N GLN A 227 9.47 3.83 3.42
CA GLN A 227 9.42 2.82 2.38
C GLN A 227 8.45 3.22 1.25
N ASP A 228 7.23 3.66 1.59
CA ASP A 228 6.22 4.11 0.63
C ASP A 228 6.77 5.27 -0.23
N GLN A 229 7.45 6.26 0.38
CA GLN A 229 8.11 7.34 -0.36
C GLN A 229 9.20 6.83 -1.32
N GLY A 230 9.99 5.84 -0.87
CA GLY A 230 11.01 5.21 -1.71
C GLY A 230 10.41 4.44 -2.88
N ASP A 231 9.32 3.71 -2.65
CA ASP A 231 8.59 2.96 -3.67
C ASP A 231 7.90 3.89 -4.68
N ASP A 232 7.30 5.00 -4.22
CA ASP A 232 6.71 6.02 -5.09
C ASP A 232 7.78 6.71 -5.97
N ALA A 233 8.95 7.01 -5.41
CA ALA A 233 10.08 7.56 -6.17
C ALA A 233 10.63 6.55 -7.19
N PHE A 234 10.60 5.25 -6.88
CA PHE A 234 10.97 4.19 -7.82
C PHE A 234 9.94 4.10 -8.96
N ASP A 235 8.65 4.14 -8.65
CA ASP A 235 7.57 4.09 -9.63
C ASP A 235 7.61 5.27 -10.61
N GLN A 236 8.01 6.46 -10.13
CA GLN A 236 8.26 7.61 -11.02
C GLN A 236 9.37 7.34 -12.05
N LYS A 237 10.44 6.64 -11.66
CA LYS A 237 11.50 6.22 -12.60
C LYS A 237 10.98 5.20 -13.61
N VAL A 238 10.22 4.20 -13.14
CA VAL A 238 9.58 3.21 -14.02
C VAL A 238 8.64 3.88 -15.02
N ALA A 239 7.88 4.90 -14.61
CA ALA A 239 7.05 5.70 -15.51
C ALA A 239 7.86 6.45 -16.57
N ALA A 240 8.97 7.08 -16.18
CA ALA A 240 9.84 7.76 -17.14
C ALA A 240 10.37 6.76 -18.19
N ASP A 241 10.87 5.59 -17.76
CA ASP A 241 11.34 4.52 -18.66
C ASP A 241 10.25 4.01 -19.63
N ILE A 242 8.98 4.03 -19.18
CA ILE A 242 7.82 3.68 -20.00
C ILE A 242 7.54 4.79 -21.02
N GLN A 243 7.54 6.04 -20.58
CA GLN A 243 7.28 7.21 -21.43
C GLN A 243 8.34 7.39 -22.53
N GLU A 244 9.59 7.00 -22.29
CA GLU A 244 10.65 7.00 -23.31
C GLU A 244 10.34 6.12 -24.53
N MET A 245 9.41 5.16 -24.41
CA MET A 245 8.99 4.32 -25.54
C MET A 245 7.96 4.99 -26.45
N ALA A 246 7.48 6.19 -26.11
CA ALA A 246 6.52 6.94 -26.91
C ALA A 246 7.07 7.22 -28.32
N ALA A 247 6.18 7.26 -29.29
CA ALA A 247 6.52 7.52 -30.69
C ALA A 247 5.54 8.50 -31.32
N ASN A 248 5.77 8.89 -32.57
CA ASN A 248 4.85 9.81 -33.27
C ASN A 248 3.43 9.22 -33.42
N ASP A 249 3.34 7.90 -33.57
CA ASP A 249 2.09 7.19 -33.86
C ASP A 249 1.26 6.89 -32.60
N TYR A 250 1.90 6.82 -31.43
CA TYR A 250 1.25 6.52 -30.17
C TYR A 250 1.87 7.28 -28.99
N HIS A 251 1.00 7.80 -28.12
CA HIS A 251 1.38 8.42 -26.85
C HIS A 251 1.21 7.43 -25.69
N ILE A 252 2.06 7.52 -24.67
CA ILE A 252 2.05 6.60 -23.53
C ILE A 252 1.93 7.39 -22.24
N ASP A 253 0.97 7.02 -21.40
CA ASP A 253 0.85 7.52 -20.02
C ASP A 253 0.79 6.36 -19.03
N THR A 254 1.34 6.56 -17.83
CA THR A 254 1.16 5.68 -16.68
C THR A 254 0.01 6.18 -15.80
N MET A 255 -0.85 5.26 -15.37
CA MET A 255 -2.04 5.52 -14.58
C MET A 255 -1.90 4.86 -13.22
N TYR A 256 -1.72 5.67 -12.20
CA TYR A 256 -1.68 5.21 -10.81
C TYR A 256 -3.06 5.31 -10.18
N GLY A 257 -3.34 4.40 -9.24
CA GLY A 257 -4.48 4.57 -8.36
C GLY A 257 -4.16 5.51 -7.20
N ASP A 258 -5.21 5.87 -6.50
CA ASP A 258 -5.20 6.59 -5.24
C ASP A 258 -6.01 5.79 -4.21
N TYR A 259 -6.33 6.40 -3.07
CA TYR A 259 -7.10 5.75 -2.03
C TYR A 259 -8.52 5.35 -2.48
N ASP A 260 -9.20 6.23 -3.21
CA ASP A 260 -10.55 5.97 -3.72
C ASP A 260 -10.52 4.80 -4.72
N CYS A 261 -9.46 4.72 -5.53
CA CYS A 261 -9.22 3.57 -6.41
C CYS A 261 -9.03 2.27 -5.62
N LEU A 262 -8.37 2.30 -4.46
CA LEU A 262 -8.16 1.11 -3.63
C LEU A 262 -9.49 0.56 -3.10
N GLU A 263 -10.36 1.42 -2.58
CA GLU A 263 -11.67 0.98 -2.05
C GLU A 263 -12.50 0.33 -3.16
N ALA A 264 -12.62 0.99 -4.31
CA ALA A 264 -13.32 0.46 -5.46
C ALA A 264 -12.67 -0.84 -6.00
N TYR A 265 -11.33 -0.93 -6.00
CA TYR A 265 -10.60 -2.14 -6.39
C TYR A 265 -10.94 -3.30 -5.46
N VAL A 266 -10.95 -3.08 -4.14
CA VAL A 266 -11.27 -4.10 -3.14
C VAL A 266 -12.71 -4.58 -3.29
N ALA A 267 -13.66 -3.67 -3.54
CA ALA A 267 -15.04 -4.03 -3.81
C ALA A 267 -15.18 -4.93 -5.05
N ILE A 268 -14.53 -4.57 -6.17
CA ILE A 268 -14.56 -5.39 -7.39
C ILE A 268 -13.85 -6.74 -7.15
N LYS A 269 -12.71 -6.73 -6.45
CA LYS A 269 -11.96 -7.95 -6.09
C LYS A 269 -12.82 -8.92 -5.27
N ALA A 270 -13.62 -8.42 -4.34
CA ALA A 270 -14.54 -9.23 -3.54
C ALA A 270 -15.64 -9.85 -4.42
N ASP A 271 -16.21 -9.07 -5.35
CA ASP A 271 -17.23 -9.55 -6.31
C ASP A 271 -16.70 -10.67 -7.21
N VAL A 272 -15.47 -10.54 -7.72
CA VAL A 272 -14.87 -11.54 -8.63
C VAL A 272 -14.07 -12.64 -7.92
N ALA A 273 -14.15 -12.72 -6.59
CA ALA A 273 -13.38 -13.68 -5.79
C ALA A 273 -13.61 -15.15 -6.20
N PRO A 274 -14.84 -15.63 -6.49
CA PRO A 274 -15.07 -17.02 -6.89
C PRO A 274 -14.35 -17.39 -8.20
N VAL A 275 -14.43 -16.49 -9.19
CA VAL A 275 -13.77 -16.63 -10.50
C VAL A 275 -12.25 -16.63 -10.33
N THR A 276 -11.74 -15.75 -9.48
CA THR A 276 -10.32 -15.62 -9.15
C THR A 276 -9.78 -16.90 -8.50
N GLN A 277 -10.49 -17.45 -7.52
CA GLN A 277 -10.10 -18.69 -6.85
C GLN A 277 -10.13 -19.90 -7.80
N SER A 278 -11.15 -19.96 -8.67
CA SER A 278 -11.28 -21.00 -9.69
C SER A 278 -10.11 -20.98 -10.69
N LEU A 279 -9.79 -19.80 -11.24
CA LEU A 279 -8.65 -19.62 -12.15
C LEU A 279 -7.31 -19.87 -11.44
N LYS A 280 -7.13 -19.37 -10.20
CA LYS A 280 -5.93 -19.64 -9.39
C LYS A 280 -5.72 -21.13 -9.17
N LYS A 281 -6.76 -21.88 -8.83
CA LYS A 281 -6.69 -23.34 -8.66
C LYS A 281 -6.36 -24.02 -9.99
N GLY A 282 -7.01 -23.63 -11.08
CA GLY A 282 -6.75 -24.17 -12.41
C GLY A 282 -5.30 -23.94 -12.88
N LEU A 283 -4.78 -22.72 -12.74
CA LEU A 283 -3.41 -22.41 -13.08
C LEU A 283 -2.41 -23.08 -12.15
N LYS A 284 -2.63 -23.11 -10.84
CA LYS A 284 -1.78 -23.87 -9.92
C LYS A 284 -1.74 -25.35 -10.28
N ASN A 285 -2.86 -25.94 -10.68
CA ASN A 285 -2.86 -27.34 -11.11
C ASN A 285 -2.06 -27.55 -12.41
N ILE A 286 -2.17 -26.62 -13.36
CA ILE A 286 -1.35 -26.62 -14.59
C ILE A 286 0.14 -26.50 -14.23
N LEU A 287 0.51 -25.57 -13.37
CA LEU A 287 1.90 -25.38 -12.96
C LEU A 287 2.44 -26.57 -12.15
N ASN A 288 1.65 -27.10 -11.21
CA ASN A 288 2.04 -28.27 -10.41
C ASN A 288 2.08 -29.56 -11.24
N TYR A 289 1.35 -29.64 -12.35
CA TYR A 289 1.46 -30.76 -13.30
C TYR A 289 2.76 -30.69 -14.11
N ASN A 290 3.37 -29.50 -14.17
CA ASN A 290 4.72 -29.27 -14.70
C ASN A 290 5.83 -29.54 -13.68
N THR A 291 5.52 -29.90 -12.44
CA THR A 291 6.56 -30.24 -11.46
C THR A 291 7.24 -31.55 -11.85
N ASP A 292 8.55 -31.64 -11.61
CA ASP A 292 9.41 -32.77 -11.99
C ASP A 292 8.78 -34.12 -11.68
N GLU A 293 8.54 -34.91 -12.73
CA GLU A 293 8.11 -36.28 -12.59
C GLU A 293 9.32 -37.21 -12.56
N MET A 294 9.39 -38.04 -11.51
CA MET A 294 10.29 -39.18 -11.50
C MET A 294 9.68 -40.27 -12.38
N SER A 295 10.15 -40.37 -13.62
CA SER A 295 9.82 -41.50 -14.48
C SER A 295 10.52 -42.74 -13.93
N ARG A 296 9.74 -43.73 -13.49
CA ARG A 296 10.19 -44.98 -12.87
C ARG A 296 10.03 -46.15 -13.85
N TYR A 297 10.68 -47.27 -13.52
CA TYR A 297 10.62 -48.51 -14.31
C TYR A 297 11.23 -48.37 -15.72
N LEU A 298 12.31 -47.60 -15.81
CA LEU A 298 13.11 -47.45 -17.02
C LEU A 298 14.18 -48.55 -17.06
N HIS A 299 14.61 -48.93 -18.26
CA HIS A 299 15.71 -49.87 -18.44
C HIS A 299 17.10 -49.18 -18.38
N SER A 300 17.12 -47.85 -18.33
CA SER A 300 18.32 -47.01 -18.31
C SER A 300 18.12 -45.78 -17.43
N GLY A 301 19.14 -45.34 -16.70
CA GLY A 301 19.08 -44.18 -15.80
C GLY A 301 19.74 -44.47 -14.46
N ARG A 302 19.36 -43.73 -13.41
CA ARG A 302 19.82 -44.01 -12.04
C ARG A 302 18.99 -45.16 -11.47
N ILE A 303 19.61 -46.10 -10.78
CA ILE A 303 18.87 -47.22 -10.16
C ILE A 303 17.93 -46.68 -9.07
N ASP A 304 16.66 -47.06 -9.14
CA ASP A 304 15.66 -46.75 -8.12
C ASP A 304 15.62 -47.90 -7.12
N SER A 305 16.03 -47.63 -5.87
CA SER A 305 16.05 -48.63 -4.79
C SER A 305 14.69 -49.27 -4.55
N LYS A 306 13.59 -48.54 -4.83
CA LYS A 306 12.22 -49.05 -4.72
C LYS A 306 11.82 -50.00 -5.86
N SER A 307 12.58 -50.01 -6.95
CA SER A 307 12.33 -50.84 -8.15
C SER A 307 13.23 -52.08 -8.23
N LEU A 308 14.08 -52.34 -7.22
CA LEU A 308 15.00 -53.49 -7.18
C LEU A 308 14.30 -54.85 -7.24
N GLY A 309 13.04 -54.96 -6.81
CA GLY A 309 12.24 -56.18 -6.98
C GLY A 309 11.97 -56.56 -8.46
N ARG A 310 12.30 -55.67 -9.41
CA ARG A 310 12.07 -55.86 -10.85
C ARG A 310 13.34 -56.18 -11.65
N ILE A 311 14.46 -56.52 -10.98
CA ILE A 311 15.71 -56.93 -11.63
C ILE A 311 15.50 -57.95 -12.77
N PRO A 312 14.64 -58.98 -12.65
CA PRO A 312 14.43 -59.94 -13.74
C PRO A 312 13.90 -59.31 -15.04
N THR A 313 13.19 -58.18 -14.93
CA THR A 313 12.62 -57.46 -16.08
C THR A 313 13.51 -56.35 -16.61
N GLY A 314 14.59 -55.99 -15.91
CA GLY A 314 15.53 -54.93 -16.30
C GLY A 314 15.02 -53.49 -16.10
N ALA A 315 13.73 -53.29 -15.85
CA ALA A 315 13.10 -51.99 -15.61
C ALA A 315 13.33 -51.46 -14.18
N ILE A 316 14.59 -51.26 -13.78
CA ILE A 316 14.99 -50.89 -12.41
C ILE A 316 15.49 -49.44 -12.26
N CYS A 317 15.56 -48.71 -13.36
CA CYS A 317 16.06 -47.34 -13.37
C CYS A 317 14.91 -46.35 -13.21
N ALA A 318 15.23 -45.18 -12.66
CA ALA A 318 14.41 -44.00 -12.71
C ALA A 318 15.24 -42.83 -13.25
N LYS A 319 14.54 -41.90 -13.88
CA LYS A 319 15.10 -40.65 -14.39
C LYS A 319 14.20 -39.52 -13.93
N ARG A 320 14.80 -38.49 -13.31
CA ARG A 320 14.11 -37.22 -13.09
C ARG A 320 13.90 -36.59 -14.46
N VAL A 321 12.64 -36.43 -14.85
CA VAL A 321 12.30 -35.66 -16.04
C VAL A 321 12.05 -34.25 -15.54
N GLU A 322 13.04 -33.39 -15.74
CA GLU A 322 12.92 -31.96 -15.48
C GLU A 322 11.99 -31.38 -16.54
N LYS A 323 10.75 -31.09 -16.14
CA LYS A 323 9.82 -30.32 -16.96
C LYS A 323 10.13 -28.86 -16.62
N SER A 324 10.42 -28.07 -17.65
CA SER A 324 10.97 -26.70 -17.62
C SER A 324 10.70 -25.88 -16.35
N ASP A 325 11.71 -25.08 -15.94
CA ASP A 325 11.63 -24.10 -14.85
C ASP A 325 10.24 -23.50 -14.73
N GLU A 326 9.61 -23.73 -13.58
CA GLU A 326 8.25 -23.33 -13.30
C GLU A 326 8.13 -21.80 -13.42
N THR A 327 7.66 -21.38 -14.60
CA THR A 327 7.13 -20.06 -15.02
C THR A 327 8.09 -18.96 -15.49
N ASP A 328 8.80 -19.22 -16.59
CA ASP A 328 9.37 -18.17 -17.45
C ASP A 328 8.32 -17.53 -18.40
N LEU A 329 7.15 -17.16 -17.85
CA LEU A 329 6.02 -16.62 -18.63
C LEU A 329 5.70 -15.18 -18.21
N ASN A 330 5.61 -14.27 -19.17
CA ASN A 330 5.05 -12.93 -18.98
C ASN A 330 3.68 -12.80 -19.66
N ILE A 331 2.71 -12.21 -18.96
CA ILE A 331 1.38 -11.93 -19.48
C ILE A 331 1.18 -10.42 -19.66
N THR A 332 0.82 -9.99 -20.86
CA THR A 332 0.43 -8.61 -21.14
C THR A 332 -1.03 -8.56 -21.57
N VAL A 333 -1.85 -7.77 -20.88
CA VAL A 333 -3.25 -7.53 -21.24
C VAL A 333 -3.36 -6.17 -21.88
N LEU A 334 -3.97 -6.10 -23.07
CA LEU A 334 -4.24 -4.86 -23.79
C LEU A 334 -5.75 -4.67 -23.92
N THR A 335 -6.29 -3.70 -23.19
CA THR A 335 -7.74 -3.49 -23.06
C THR A 335 -8.22 -2.32 -23.91
N ASP A 336 -9.25 -2.55 -24.70
CA ASP A 336 -9.91 -1.52 -25.50
C ASP A 336 -10.71 -0.58 -24.58
N LEU A 337 -10.41 0.72 -24.71
CA LEU A 337 -11.04 1.81 -23.97
C LEU A 337 -11.77 2.77 -24.92
N SER A 338 -12.13 2.31 -26.11
CA SER A 338 -12.96 3.04 -27.06
C SER A 338 -14.39 3.26 -26.54
N GLY A 339 -15.14 4.15 -27.19
CA GLY A 339 -16.51 4.49 -26.80
C GLY A 339 -17.49 3.31 -26.86
N SER A 340 -17.28 2.33 -27.75
CA SER A 340 -18.13 1.14 -27.89
C SER A 340 -18.01 0.15 -26.71
N MET A 341 -16.94 0.30 -25.93
CA MET A 341 -16.72 -0.46 -24.69
C MET A 341 -17.51 0.12 -23.51
N ASN A 342 -18.20 1.26 -23.64
CA ASN A 342 -18.88 1.90 -22.51
C ASN A 342 -19.95 1.00 -21.84
N GLY A 343 -20.16 1.21 -20.54
CA GLY A 343 -21.10 0.44 -19.74
C GLY A 343 -20.59 -0.97 -19.39
N ILE A 344 -21.45 -1.97 -19.59
CA ILE A 344 -21.24 -3.35 -19.09
C ILE A 344 -19.96 -3.99 -19.64
N ARG A 345 -19.57 -3.67 -20.89
CA ARG A 345 -18.36 -4.22 -21.53
C ARG A 345 -17.09 -3.78 -20.82
N LEU A 346 -16.93 -2.48 -20.54
CA LEU A 346 -15.80 -1.93 -19.80
C LEU A 346 -15.77 -2.46 -18.37
N GLU A 347 -16.91 -2.50 -17.68
CA GLU A 347 -16.96 -3.05 -16.32
C GLU A 347 -16.56 -4.53 -16.28
N SER A 348 -16.97 -5.30 -17.29
CA SER A 348 -16.53 -6.70 -17.42
C SER A 348 -15.04 -6.80 -17.76
N ALA A 349 -14.51 -5.91 -18.61
CA ALA A 349 -13.09 -5.86 -18.93
C ALA A 349 -12.23 -5.49 -17.70
N LYS A 350 -12.66 -4.52 -16.89
CA LYS A 350 -12.03 -4.19 -15.60
C LYS A 350 -11.99 -5.39 -14.67
N LYS A 351 -13.13 -6.07 -14.48
CA LYS A 351 -13.23 -7.30 -13.69
C LYS A 351 -12.27 -8.38 -14.19
N ALA A 352 -12.21 -8.61 -15.51
CA ALA A 352 -11.28 -9.57 -16.11
C ALA A 352 -9.81 -9.20 -15.84
N CYS A 353 -9.45 -7.92 -15.97
CA CYS A 353 -8.10 -7.43 -15.66
C CYS A 353 -7.74 -7.64 -14.19
N ILE A 354 -8.67 -7.36 -13.27
CA ILE A 354 -8.47 -7.56 -11.83
C ILE A 354 -8.29 -9.06 -11.51
N VAL A 355 -9.14 -9.92 -12.06
CA VAL A 355 -9.02 -11.39 -11.91
C VAL A 355 -7.64 -11.85 -12.39
N LEU A 356 -7.22 -11.44 -13.59
CA LEU A 356 -5.92 -11.80 -14.15
C LEU A 356 -4.77 -11.30 -13.27
N GLN A 357 -4.82 -10.03 -12.83
CA GLN A 357 -3.80 -9.45 -11.98
C GLN A 357 -3.66 -10.18 -10.64
N GLU A 358 -4.77 -10.44 -9.96
CA GLU A 358 -4.79 -11.15 -8.68
C GLU A 358 -4.27 -12.58 -8.78
N VAL A 359 -4.68 -13.31 -9.82
CA VAL A 359 -4.19 -14.67 -10.02
C VAL A 359 -2.70 -14.67 -10.34
N CYS A 360 -2.25 -13.86 -11.30
CA CYS A 360 -0.85 -13.82 -11.72
C CYS A 360 0.07 -13.41 -10.57
N ARG A 361 -0.29 -12.39 -9.78
CA ARG A 361 0.44 -12.00 -8.56
C ARG A 361 0.50 -13.14 -7.55
N SER A 362 -0.59 -13.87 -7.36
CA SER A 362 -0.62 -14.98 -6.40
C SER A 362 0.24 -16.19 -6.81
N ILE A 363 0.50 -16.39 -8.10
CA ILE A 363 1.35 -17.48 -8.62
C ILE A 363 2.70 -16.98 -9.11
N LYS A 364 3.03 -15.70 -8.86
CA LYS A 364 4.29 -15.03 -9.21
C LYS A 364 4.59 -14.98 -10.72
N ILE A 365 3.55 -14.91 -11.55
CA ILE A 365 3.68 -14.64 -12.98
C ILE A 365 3.67 -13.11 -13.20
N PRO A 366 4.69 -12.52 -13.83
CA PRO A 366 4.70 -11.11 -14.21
C PRO A 366 3.52 -10.76 -15.13
N ILE A 367 2.79 -9.70 -14.79
CA ILE A 367 1.65 -9.22 -15.56
C ILE A 367 1.69 -7.71 -15.77
N SER A 368 1.47 -7.29 -17.01
CA SER A 368 1.26 -5.88 -17.39
C SER A 368 -0.16 -5.66 -17.87
N ILE A 369 -0.85 -4.66 -17.33
CA ILE A 369 -2.21 -4.26 -17.72
C ILE A 369 -2.15 -2.93 -18.45
N LEU A 370 -2.47 -2.96 -19.73
CA LEU A 370 -2.48 -1.83 -20.64
C LEU A 370 -3.91 -1.56 -21.10
N GLY A 371 -4.20 -0.31 -21.43
CA GLY A 371 -5.40 0.07 -22.16
C GLY A 371 -5.06 0.96 -23.35
N PHE A 372 -5.92 0.96 -24.37
CA PHE A 372 -5.73 1.79 -25.55
C PHE A 372 -7.02 2.49 -25.96
N LYS A 373 -6.88 3.70 -26.48
CA LYS A 373 -7.96 4.46 -27.12
C LYS A 373 -7.43 5.54 -28.04
N GLU A 374 -8.30 6.15 -28.82
CA GLU A 374 -7.95 7.33 -29.58
C GLU A 374 -7.83 8.58 -28.69
N SER A 375 -6.74 9.33 -28.84
CA SER A 375 -6.57 10.64 -28.22
C SER A 375 -7.31 11.75 -28.99
N SER A 376 -7.47 12.91 -28.38
CA SER A 376 -8.06 14.10 -29.02
C SER A 376 -7.35 14.55 -30.30
N ARG A 377 -6.09 14.15 -30.52
CA ARG A 377 -5.32 14.42 -31.74
C ARG A 377 -5.42 13.31 -32.80
N ARG A 378 -6.38 12.38 -32.67
CA ARG A 378 -6.56 11.21 -33.54
C ARG A 378 -5.31 10.31 -33.62
N ARG A 379 -4.58 10.21 -32.52
CA ARG A 379 -3.44 9.30 -32.35
C ARG A 379 -3.76 8.23 -31.33
N ALA A 380 -3.12 7.07 -31.43
CA ALA A 380 -3.25 6.03 -30.41
C ALA A 380 -2.73 6.54 -29.06
N LYS A 381 -3.48 6.28 -28.01
CA LYS A 381 -3.09 6.56 -26.63
C LYS A 381 -3.04 5.24 -25.87
N ILE A 382 -1.87 4.90 -25.35
CA ILE A 382 -1.62 3.73 -24.51
C ILE A 382 -1.55 4.17 -23.06
N LEU A 383 -2.27 3.47 -22.21
CA LEU A 383 -2.39 3.73 -20.78
C LEU A 383 -1.88 2.51 -20.02
N HIS A 384 -0.86 2.67 -19.19
CA HIS A 384 -0.36 1.60 -18.33
C HIS A 384 -1.08 1.67 -16.98
N PHE A 385 -1.90 0.66 -16.67
CA PHE A 385 -2.63 0.55 -15.40
C PHE A 385 -2.00 -0.43 -14.41
N GLY A 386 -1.05 -1.25 -14.88
CA GLY A 386 -0.27 -2.15 -14.06
C GLY A 386 1.00 -2.59 -14.78
N ASP A 387 2.12 -2.62 -14.07
CA ASP A 387 3.42 -3.09 -14.55
C ASP A 387 4.10 -3.85 -13.40
N PRO A 388 4.72 -5.02 -13.67
CA PRO A 388 5.27 -5.88 -12.62
C PRO A 388 6.44 -5.23 -11.85
N ARG A 389 7.04 -4.17 -12.39
CA ARG A 389 8.13 -3.43 -11.74
C ARG A 389 7.62 -2.44 -10.70
N LEU A 390 6.36 -2.02 -10.76
CA LEU A 390 5.82 -1.02 -9.84
C LEU A 390 5.72 -1.59 -8.42
N ARG A 391 6.09 -0.78 -7.44
CA ARG A 391 6.20 -1.14 -6.02
C ARG A 391 5.24 -0.36 -5.15
N GLY A 392 4.78 0.80 -5.62
CA GLY A 392 3.89 1.69 -4.88
C GLY A 392 2.61 1.00 -4.43
N LYS A 393 2.17 1.33 -3.22
CA LYS A 393 1.01 0.74 -2.55
C LYS A 393 -0.27 0.77 -3.40
N PHE A 394 -0.45 1.80 -4.22
CA PHE A 394 -1.62 2.00 -5.07
C PHE A 394 -1.39 1.68 -6.55
N ALA A 395 -0.17 1.30 -6.94
CA ALA A 395 0.20 1.17 -8.35
C ALA A 395 -0.69 0.21 -9.13
N TYR A 396 -1.11 -0.89 -8.50
CA TYR A 396 -1.93 -1.93 -9.11
C TYR A 396 -3.44 -1.60 -9.14
N THR A 397 -3.87 -0.56 -8.44
CA THR A 397 -5.28 -0.18 -8.32
C THR A 397 -5.74 0.75 -9.45
N GLY A 398 -4.80 1.24 -10.27
CA GLY A 398 -5.07 2.12 -11.42
C GLY A 398 -6.08 1.56 -12.41
N ILE A 399 -6.24 0.23 -12.49
CA ILE A 399 -7.22 -0.47 -13.34
C ILE A 399 -8.64 0.09 -13.18
N VAL A 400 -9.03 0.51 -11.97
CA VAL A 400 -10.37 1.07 -11.71
C VAL A 400 -10.62 2.35 -12.50
N ARG A 401 -9.57 3.12 -12.81
CA ARG A 401 -9.64 4.39 -13.55
C ARG A 401 -9.86 4.22 -15.05
N MET A 402 -9.97 2.98 -15.55
CA MET A 402 -10.28 2.74 -16.96
C MET A 402 -11.61 3.42 -17.34
N THR A 403 -11.57 4.20 -18.42
CA THR A 403 -12.71 4.98 -18.94
C THR A 403 -12.79 4.85 -20.46
N ALA A 404 -14.00 4.52 -20.94
CA ALA A 404 -14.32 4.34 -22.35
C ALA A 404 -14.56 5.69 -23.04
N SER A 405 -13.86 5.96 -24.14
CA SER A 405 -14.02 7.17 -24.96
C SER A 405 -13.25 7.07 -26.27
N GLY A 406 -13.68 7.79 -27.31
CA GLY A 406 -12.95 7.90 -28.58
C GLY A 406 -13.05 6.66 -29.45
N GLY A 407 -12.24 6.58 -30.52
CA GLY A 407 -12.17 5.44 -31.42
C GLY A 407 -11.22 4.33 -30.96
N THR A 408 -11.06 3.34 -31.84
CA THR A 408 -10.37 2.06 -31.64
C THR A 408 -9.13 1.94 -32.55
N PRO A 409 -8.01 2.62 -32.23
CA PRO A 409 -6.77 2.56 -33.01
C PRO A 409 -5.98 1.28 -32.68
N LEU A 410 -6.59 0.11 -32.87
CA LEU A 410 -6.05 -1.17 -32.44
C LEU A 410 -4.74 -1.53 -33.14
N GLY A 411 -4.63 -1.29 -34.46
CA GLY A 411 -3.42 -1.61 -35.23
C GLY A 411 -2.21 -0.81 -34.76
N GLU A 412 -2.38 0.50 -34.59
CA GLU A 412 -1.38 1.42 -34.08
C GLU A 412 -0.98 1.06 -32.64
N SER A 413 -1.97 0.70 -31.81
CA SER A 413 -1.74 0.32 -30.41
C SER A 413 -0.98 -0.99 -30.28
N LEU A 414 -1.21 -1.95 -31.17
CA LEU A 414 -0.48 -3.22 -31.20
C LEU A 414 0.99 -3.03 -31.62
N MET A 415 1.31 -2.03 -32.45
CA MET A 415 2.70 -1.74 -32.87
C MET A 415 3.60 -1.25 -31.73
N TYR A 416 3.03 -0.83 -30.60
CA TYR A 416 3.78 -0.55 -29.37
C TYR A 416 4.36 -1.83 -28.74
N LEU A 417 3.60 -2.93 -28.78
CA LEU A 417 3.92 -4.15 -28.02
C LEU A 417 5.28 -4.77 -28.36
N PRO A 418 5.76 -4.87 -29.61
CA PRO A 418 7.05 -5.48 -29.90
C PRO A 418 8.22 -4.77 -29.20
N ARG A 419 8.16 -3.44 -29.05
CA ARG A 419 9.17 -2.67 -28.30
C ARG A 419 9.06 -2.91 -26.80
N PHE A 420 7.83 -2.89 -26.28
CA PHE A 420 7.54 -3.13 -24.87
C PHE A 420 7.98 -4.55 -24.43
N LEU A 421 7.55 -5.57 -25.17
CA LEU A 421 7.83 -6.98 -24.88
C LEU A 421 9.32 -7.29 -24.93
N LYS A 422 10.11 -6.65 -25.81
CA LYS A 422 11.58 -6.85 -25.87
C LYS A 422 12.31 -6.43 -24.59
N LYS A 423 11.73 -5.55 -23.77
CA LYS A 423 12.31 -5.16 -22.47
C LYS A 423 11.98 -6.16 -21.35
N GLN A 424 11.07 -7.10 -21.59
CA GLN A 424 10.71 -8.13 -20.60
C GLN A 424 11.74 -9.26 -20.62
N GLN A 425 12.09 -9.75 -19.43
CA GLN A 425 13.14 -10.76 -19.28
C GLN A 425 12.66 -12.16 -19.67
N GLU A 426 11.36 -12.41 -19.54
CA GLU A 426 10.81 -13.75 -19.69
C GLU A 426 10.79 -14.19 -21.16
N GLU A 427 11.21 -15.42 -21.48
CA GLU A 427 11.24 -15.90 -22.87
C GLU A 427 9.83 -16.12 -23.41
N ASP A 428 8.97 -16.81 -22.65
CA ASP A 428 7.59 -17.05 -23.04
C ASP A 428 6.74 -15.82 -22.76
N LYS A 429 6.08 -15.29 -23.79
CA LYS A 429 5.25 -14.09 -23.70
C LYS A 429 3.85 -14.34 -24.26
N LEU A 430 2.83 -13.94 -23.51
CA LEU A 430 1.42 -14.05 -23.87
C LEU A 430 0.76 -12.67 -23.86
N VAL A 431 0.17 -12.28 -24.98
CA VAL A 431 -0.63 -11.07 -25.11
C VAL A 431 -2.10 -11.43 -25.22
N ILE A 432 -2.93 -10.84 -24.36
CA ILE A 432 -4.39 -10.96 -24.39
C ILE A 432 -4.97 -9.59 -24.73
N VAL A 433 -5.68 -9.48 -25.84
CA VAL A 433 -6.31 -8.23 -26.29
C VAL A 433 -7.80 -8.30 -26.00
N ILE A 434 -8.30 -7.47 -25.08
CA ILE A 434 -9.73 -7.37 -24.77
C ILE A 434 -10.34 -6.28 -25.64
N THR A 435 -11.23 -6.64 -26.58
CA THR A 435 -11.85 -5.69 -27.53
C THR A 435 -13.17 -6.27 -28.06
N ASP A 436 -14.06 -5.40 -28.56
CA ASP A 436 -15.25 -5.78 -29.31
C ASP A 436 -14.97 -5.99 -30.82
N GLY A 437 -13.77 -5.62 -31.28
CA GLY A 437 -13.23 -5.99 -32.58
C GLY A 437 -13.44 -5.00 -33.72
N GLU A 438 -13.87 -3.76 -33.45
CA GLU A 438 -14.16 -2.77 -34.50
C GLU A 438 -13.07 -1.68 -34.60
N PRO A 439 -11.92 -1.95 -35.25
CA PRO A 439 -10.86 -0.95 -35.42
C PRO A 439 -11.24 0.16 -36.39
N ASN A 440 -10.77 1.39 -36.13
CA ASN A 440 -11.07 2.59 -36.91
C ASN A 440 -10.83 2.46 -38.43
N GLY A 441 -9.79 1.72 -38.83
CA GLY A 441 -9.39 1.52 -40.24
C GLY A 441 -9.77 0.16 -40.83
N GLY A 442 -10.65 -0.59 -40.15
CA GLY A 442 -10.96 -1.98 -40.52
C GLY A 442 -9.86 -2.98 -40.11
N PRO A 443 -10.06 -4.28 -40.35
CA PRO A 443 -9.26 -5.34 -39.74
C PRO A 443 -7.85 -5.48 -40.32
N GLY A 444 -7.56 -4.89 -41.48
CA GLY A 444 -6.32 -5.11 -42.23
C GLY A 444 -5.06 -4.71 -41.46
N LEU A 445 -5.01 -3.47 -40.95
CA LEU A 445 -3.87 -2.97 -40.17
C LEU A 445 -3.71 -3.76 -38.88
N SER A 446 -4.81 -4.00 -38.15
CA SER A 446 -4.82 -4.77 -36.91
C SER A 446 -4.29 -6.19 -37.12
N LYS A 447 -4.69 -6.86 -38.20
CA LYS A 447 -4.21 -8.21 -38.55
C LYS A 447 -2.70 -8.23 -38.85
N ALA A 448 -2.21 -7.23 -39.59
CA ALA A 448 -0.77 -7.08 -39.85
C ALA A 448 0.00 -6.84 -38.53
N ALA A 449 -0.53 -5.99 -37.65
CA ALA A 449 0.07 -5.73 -36.34
C ALA A 449 0.08 -6.99 -35.44
N VAL A 450 -1.02 -7.76 -35.40
CA VAL A 450 -1.07 -9.06 -34.69
C VAL A 450 0.00 -10.01 -35.24
N THR A 451 0.21 -10.05 -36.55
CA THR A 451 1.24 -10.88 -37.19
C THR A 451 2.64 -10.46 -36.76
N GLU A 452 2.90 -9.16 -36.64
CA GLU A 452 4.19 -8.64 -36.18
C GLU A 452 4.45 -8.97 -34.70
N VAL A 453 3.46 -8.72 -33.83
CA VAL A 453 3.54 -9.06 -32.40
C VAL A 453 3.70 -10.57 -32.20
N SER A 454 3.09 -11.38 -33.07
CA SER A 454 3.17 -12.84 -33.04
C SER A 454 4.58 -13.41 -33.23
N LYS A 455 5.55 -12.60 -33.69
CA LYS A 455 6.96 -12.99 -33.77
C LYS A 455 7.66 -13.00 -32.40
N THR A 456 7.13 -12.26 -31.42
CA THR A 456 7.75 -12.09 -30.10
C THR A 456 6.88 -12.67 -28.97
N ALA A 457 5.56 -12.75 -29.17
CA ALA A 457 4.62 -13.25 -28.17
C ALA A 457 3.44 -13.98 -28.81
N LYS A 458 2.77 -14.86 -28.07
CA LYS A 458 1.52 -15.46 -28.52
C LYS A 458 0.38 -14.48 -28.28
N VAL A 459 -0.36 -14.11 -29.31
CA VAL A 459 -1.44 -13.10 -29.22
C VAL A 459 -2.81 -13.78 -29.30
N TYR A 460 -3.70 -13.44 -28.37
CA TYR A 460 -5.09 -13.88 -28.35
C TYR A 460 -6.05 -12.69 -28.20
N GLY A 461 -7.09 -12.66 -29.03
CA GLY A 461 -8.22 -11.74 -28.83
C GLY A 461 -9.21 -12.30 -27.81
N LEU A 462 -9.78 -11.46 -26.96
CA LEU A 462 -10.84 -11.78 -26.01
C LEU A 462 -12.02 -10.84 -26.25
N ALA A 463 -13.13 -11.41 -26.74
CA ALA A 463 -14.40 -10.70 -26.82
C ALA A 463 -15.22 -10.96 -25.56
N ILE A 464 -15.76 -9.89 -24.99
CA ILE A 464 -16.69 -9.94 -23.86
C ILE A 464 -18.08 -9.51 -24.37
N GLY A 465 -19.00 -10.48 -24.47
CA GLY A 465 -20.31 -10.29 -25.09
C GLY A 465 -20.27 -10.45 -26.61
N GLU A 466 -20.92 -9.53 -27.33
CA GLU A 466 -20.97 -9.52 -28.80
C GLU A 466 -19.66 -9.00 -29.41
N GLY A 467 -19.27 -9.48 -30.61
CA GLY A 467 -18.00 -9.10 -31.28
C GLY A 467 -17.20 -10.27 -31.88
N ARG A 468 -17.69 -11.51 -31.73
CA ARG A 468 -17.00 -12.73 -32.17
C ARG A 468 -16.55 -12.72 -33.64
N ALA A 469 -17.43 -12.27 -34.54
CA ALA A 469 -17.14 -12.27 -35.98
C ALA A 469 -15.99 -11.32 -36.33
N ASN A 470 -15.93 -10.17 -35.68
CA ASN A 470 -14.94 -9.13 -35.91
C ASN A 470 -13.54 -9.57 -35.43
N LEU A 471 -13.47 -10.26 -34.28
CA LEU A 471 -12.21 -10.81 -33.77
C LEU A 471 -11.62 -11.89 -34.70
N ALA A 472 -12.45 -12.71 -35.35
CA ALA A 472 -11.97 -13.73 -36.27
C ALA A 472 -11.22 -13.11 -37.47
N ALA A 473 -11.64 -11.94 -37.95
CA ALA A 473 -10.96 -11.24 -39.04
C ALA A 473 -9.56 -10.73 -38.65
N ILE A 474 -9.35 -10.41 -37.37
CA ILE A 474 -8.12 -9.80 -36.84
C ILE A 474 -7.16 -10.87 -36.29
N PHE A 475 -7.67 -11.78 -35.45
CA PHE A 475 -6.88 -12.77 -34.71
C PHE A 475 -6.94 -14.17 -35.32
N GLY A 476 -7.70 -14.38 -36.40
CA GLY A 476 -7.86 -15.68 -37.04
C GLY A 476 -8.51 -16.69 -36.10
N ALA A 477 -7.84 -17.82 -35.85
CA ALA A 477 -8.30 -18.86 -34.92
C ALA A 477 -7.92 -18.59 -33.45
N ARG A 478 -7.15 -17.53 -33.16
CA ARG A 478 -6.63 -17.22 -31.82
C ARG A 478 -7.50 -16.18 -31.11
N TYR A 479 -8.77 -16.49 -30.91
CA TYR A 479 -9.64 -15.67 -30.08
C TYR A 479 -10.48 -16.52 -29.12
N ILE A 480 -10.88 -15.90 -28.02
CA ILE A 480 -11.88 -16.41 -27.09
C ILE A 480 -13.07 -15.46 -27.17
N ALA A 481 -14.27 -16.02 -27.29
CA ALA A 481 -15.50 -15.29 -27.04
C ALA A 481 -16.11 -15.79 -25.75
N ILE A 482 -16.31 -14.90 -24.78
CA ILE A 482 -17.00 -15.20 -23.52
C ILE A 482 -18.26 -14.36 -23.41
N ASP A 483 -19.37 -15.01 -23.10
CA ASP A 483 -20.64 -14.33 -22.85
C ASP A 483 -20.73 -13.83 -21.39
N SER A 484 -19.98 -14.47 -20.49
CA SER A 484 -19.89 -14.13 -19.06
C SER A 484 -18.45 -14.34 -18.57
N LEU A 485 -18.06 -13.56 -17.57
CA LEU A 485 -16.79 -13.68 -16.86
C LEU A 485 -16.60 -15.04 -16.17
N ASP A 486 -17.67 -15.75 -15.84
CA ASP A 486 -17.60 -17.08 -15.21
C ASP A 486 -16.91 -18.12 -16.11
N LYS A 487 -16.92 -17.90 -17.43
CA LYS A 487 -16.27 -18.77 -18.41
C LYS A 487 -14.77 -18.45 -18.60
N LEU A 488 -14.34 -17.27 -18.16
CA LEU A 488 -12.96 -16.78 -18.32
C LEU A 488 -11.92 -17.74 -17.73
N PRO A 489 -12.09 -18.30 -16.50
CA PRO A 489 -11.11 -19.21 -15.91
C PRO A 489 -10.78 -20.41 -16.81
N ARG A 490 -11.83 -21.07 -17.32
CA ARG A 490 -11.68 -22.30 -18.10
C ARG A 490 -10.95 -22.05 -19.41
N GLU A 491 -11.28 -20.98 -20.11
CA GLU A 491 -10.67 -20.68 -21.41
C GLU A 491 -9.23 -20.16 -21.26
N LEU A 492 -8.95 -19.35 -20.24
CA LEU A 492 -7.58 -18.92 -19.95
C LEU A 492 -6.68 -20.08 -19.55
N CYS A 493 -7.15 -20.99 -18.68
CA CYS A 493 -6.39 -22.19 -18.33
C CYS A 493 -6.02 -23.01 -19.57
N LYS A 494 -6.95 -23.22 -20.51
CA LYS A 494 -6.67 -23.93 -21.76
C LYS A 494 -5.62 -23.23 -22.62
N ILE A 495 -5.64 -21.90 -22.68
CA ILE A 495 -4.65 -21.13 -23.44
C ILE A 495 -3.28 -21.26 -22.80
N ILE A 496 -3.20 -21.04 -21.49
CA ILE A 496 -1.94 -21.09 -20.75
C ILE A 496 -1.35 -22.50 -20.81
N GLU A 497 -2.17 -23.54 -20.66
CA GLU A 497 -1.77 -24.94 -20.88
C GLU A 497 -1.20 -25.14 -22.31
N LYS A 498 -1.94 -24.75 -23.35
CA LYS A 498 -1.42 -24.84 -24.74
C LYS A 498 -0.11 -24.08 -24.96
N ASN A 499 0.14 -23.03 -24.18
CA ASN A 499 1.31 -22.18 -24.33
C ASN A 499 2.53 -22.68 -23.55
N LEU A 500 2.35 -23.23 -22.34
CA LEU A 500 3.41 -23.74 -21.48
C LEU A 500 3.90 -25.15 -21.88
N PHE A 501 3.02 -26.02 -22.39
CA PHE A 501 3.33 -27.45 -22.57
C PHE A 501 3.67 -27.89 -24.00
N ARG A 502 3.62 -26.99 -24.99
CA ARG A 502 4.07 -27.30 -26.36
C ARG A 502 5.40 -26.59 -26.61
N ARG A 503 6.48 -27.23 -26.17
CA ARG A 503 7.82 -27.05 -26.73
C ARG A 503 8.05 -28.10 -27.82
#